data_AF-A0A2U1VAH1-F1
#
_entry.id   AF-A0A2U1VAH1-F1
#
_cell.length_a   1.000
_cell.length_b   1.000
_cell.length_c   1.000
_cell.angle_alpha   90.00
_cell.angle_beta   90.00
_cell.angle_gamma   90.00
#
_symmetry.space_group_name_H-M   'P 1'
#
loop_
_entity.id
_entity.type
_entity.pdbx_description
1 polymer ?
#
loop_
_entity_poly.entity_id
_entity_poly.type
_entity_poly.pdbx_seq_one_letter_code
_entity_poly.pdbx_strand_id
1 'polypeptide(L)'
;EFYVDEDSWQIAHKDQYDGRGELWRVHELHTFQDYEQAMTHYAANVLYDLQARRYLVHQLTNEEKPTQYGVKYELSRFSPDSLRRVSN
;
A
#
# COMPACT_ATOMS: atom_id res chain seq x y z
N GLU A 1 -4.82 14.74 -5.31
CA GLU A 1 -4.61 15.30 -3.96
C GLU A 1 -4.61 14.18 -2.93
N PHE A 2 -4.22 14.46 -1.68
CA PHE A 2 -4.27 13.49 -0.58
C PHE A 2 -5.26 13.97 0.48
N TYR A 3 -6.07 13.04 0.98
CA TYR A 3 -6.96 13.25 2.11
C TYR A 3 -6.46 12.35 3.24
N VAL A 4 -6.22 12.94 4.39
CA VAL A 4 -5.54 12.31 5.52
C VAL A 4 -6.50 12.25 6.70
N ASP A 5 -6.53 11.10 7.37
CA ASP A 5 -7.24 10.89 8.62
C ASP A 5 -6.52 11.59 9.77
N GLU A 6 -7.22 12.41 10.56
CA GLU A 6 -6.64 13.27 11.59
C GLU A 6 -6.02 12.47 12.75
N ASP A 7 -6.67 11.38 13.14
CA ASP A 7 -6.27 10.60 14.32
C ASP A 7 -5.05 9.72 14.04
N SER A 8 -4.97 9.13 12.85
CA SER A 8 -3.91 8.20 12.47
C SER A 8 -2.83 8.78 11.56
N TRP A 9 -3.08 9.97 10.99
CA TRP A 9 -2.24 10.59 9.95
C TRP A 9 -2.05 9.70 8.71
N GLN A 10 -2.88 8.68 8.53
CA GLN A 10 -2.87 7.84 7.34
C GLN A 10 -3.64 8.48 6.20
N ILE A 11 -3.25 8.17 4.97
CA ILE A 11 -4.00 8.61 3.79
C ILE A 11 -5.29 7.79 3.76
N ALA A 12 -6.45 8.43 3.79
CA ALA A 12 -7.74 7.77 3.62
C ALA A 12 -8.13 7.70 2.13
N HIS A 13 -7.79 8.75 1.37
CA HIS A 13 -8.12 8.86 -0.05
C HIS A 13 -7.05 9.60 -0.83
N LYS A 14 -6.89 9.24 -2.12
CA LYS A 14 -5.98 9.95 -3.03
C LYS A 14 -6.56 10.08 -4.42
N ASP A 15 -6.56 11.30 -4.93
CA ASP A 15 -6.77 11.61 -6.34
C ASP A 15 -5.44 11.73 -7.08
N GLN A 16 -5.32 11.04 -8.20
CA GLN A 16 -4.12 11.06 -9.05
C GLN A 16 -4.47 11.61 -10.42
N TYR A 17 -3.76 12.65 -10.83
CA TYR A 17 -3.92 13.29 -12.13
C TYR A 17 -2.78 12.90 -13.05
N ASP A 18 -3.03 12.81 -14.35
CA ASP A 18 -2.00 12.56 -15.35
C ASP A 18 -1.28 13.85 -15.80
N GLY A 19 -0.36 13.72 -16.77
CA GLY A 19 0.42 14.85 -17.28
C GLY A 19 -0.39 15.96 -17.98
N ARG A 20 -1.68 15.72 -18.28
CA ARG A 20 -2.61 16.73 -18.82
C ARG A 20 -3.45 17.40 -17.73
N GLY A 21 -3.31 16.97 -16.47
CA GLY A 21 -4.13 17.44 -15.35
C GLY A 21 -5.51 16.78 -15.29
N GLU A 22 -5.74 15.70 -16.03
CA GLU A 22 -7.00 14.96 -15.99
C GLU A 22 -6.96 13.92 -14.86
N LEU A 23 -8.09 13.71 -14.18
CA LEU A 23 -8.20 12.68 -13.15
C LEU A 23 -7.99 11.30 -13.79
N TRP A 24 -6.96 10.60 -13.34
CA TRP A 24 -6.55 9.30 -13.88
C TRP A 24 -6.91 8.16 -12.95
N ARG A 25 -6.54 8.28 -11.67
CA ARG A 25 -6.81 7.24 -10.67
C ARG A 25 -7.34 7.81 -9.39
N VAL A 26 -8.14 6.99 -8.74
CA VAL A 26 -8.67 7.22 -7.39
C VAL A 26 -8.23 6.06 -6.52
N HIS A 27 -7.69 6.35 -5.35
CA HIS A 27 -7.22 5.36 -4.40
C HIS A 27 -7.96 5.51 -3.07
N GLU A 28 -8.65 4.46 -2.66
CA GLU A 28 -9.28 4.35 -1.33
C GLU A 28 -8.42 3.43 -0.48
N LEU A 29 -8.01 3.89 0.70
CA LEU A 29 -7.14 3.14 1.59
C LEU A 29 -7.88 2.91 2.92
N HIS A 30 -8.27 1.66 3.17
CA HIS A 30 -9.04 1.29 4.35
C HIS A 30 -8.08 0.94 5.48
N THR A 31 -8.15 1.68 6.58
CA THR A 31 -7.27 1.49 7.73
C THR A 31 -7.90 0.61 8.81
N PHE A 32 -7.04 0.03 9.66
CA PHE A 32 -7.40 -0.56 10.94
C PHE A 32 -6.31 -0.27 11.97
N GLN A 33 -6.66 -0.37 13.25
CA GLN A 33 -5.70 -0.23 14.33
C GLN A 33 -5.11 -1.59 14.72
N ASP A 34 -3.79 -1.73 14.63
CA ASP A 34 -3.07 -2.85 15.22
C ASP A 34 -2.74 -2.52 16.68
N TYR A 35 -3.44 -3.17 17.60
CA TYR A 35 -3.30 -2.95 19.03
C TYR A 35 -2.04 -3.61 19.62
N GLU A 36 -1.54 -4.69 19.01
CA GLU A 36 -0.32 -5.36 19.49
C GLU A 36 0.92 -4.57 19.14
N GLN A 37 0.94 -3.98 17.94
CA GLN A 37 2.04 -3.15 17.45
C GLN A 37 1.86 -1.66 17.75
N ALA A 38 0.73 -1.28 18.35
CA ALA A 38 0.37 0.10 18.67
C ALA A 38 0.49 1.08 17.48
N MET A 39 0.04 0.65 16.28
CA MET A 39 0.12 1.44 15.06
C MET A 39 -1.11 1.25 14.16
N THR A 40 -1.42 2.23 13.32
CA THR A 40 -2.46 2.09 12.28
C THR A 40 -1.87 1.46 11.03
N HIS A 41 -2.60 0.52 10.42
CA HIS A 41 -2.22 -0.17 9.19
C HIS A 41 -3.35 -0.14 8.16
N TYR A 42 -3.05 -0.48 6.91
CA TYR A 42 -4.09 -0.65 5.88
C TYR A 42 -4.59 -2.10 5.87
N ALA A 43 -5.91 -2.28 5.96
CA ALA A 43 -6.60 -3.57 5.87
C ALA A 43 -6.86 -3.97 4.41
N ALA A 44 -7.01 -2.99 3.53
CA ALA A 44 -7.25 -3.15 2.10
C ALA A 44 -7.02 -1.82 1.38
N ASN A 45 -6.68 -1.90 0.10
CA ASN A 45 -6.63 -0.73 -0.78
C ASN A 45 -7.40 -1.02 -2.06
N VAL A 46 -8.14 -0.02 -2.55
CA VAL A 46 -8.86 -0.11 -3.82
C VAL A 46 -8.38 1.01 -4.74
N LEU A 47 -7.74 0.62 -5.84
CA LEU A 47 -7.23 1.53 -6.87
C LEU A 47 -8.11 1.46 -8.11
N TYR A 48 -8.81 2.54 -8.42
CA TYR A 48 -9.59 2.69 -9.64
C TYR A 48 -8.76 3.37 -10.72
N ASP A 49 -8.66 2.77 -11.90
CA ASP A 49 -8.12 3.38 -13.11
C ASP A 49 -9.29 3.82 -14.00
N LEU A 50 -9.60 5.12 -13.94
CA LEU A 50 -10.81 5.67 -14.55
C LEU A 50 -10.76 5.63 -16.08
N GLN A 51 -9.56 5.82 -16.64
CA GLN A 51 -9.33 5.78 -18.09
C GLN A 51 -9.46 4.36 -18.63
N ALA A 52 -8.87 3.38 -17.94
CA ALA A 52 -8.92 1.97 -18.34
C ALA A 52 -10.20 1.24 -17.88
N ARG A 53 -11.07 1.90 -17.10
CA ARG A 53 -12.32 1.35 -16.54
C ARG A 53 -12.12 0.03 -15.79
N ARG A 54 -11.05 -0.04 -15.01
CA ARG A 54 -10.71 -1.22 -14.19
C ARG A 54 -10.38 -0.78 -12.77
N TYR A 55 -10.36 -1.76 -11.87
CA TYR A 55 -9.91 -1.56 -10.51
C TYR A 55 -8.97 -2.70 -10.08
N LEU A 56 -8.16 -2.42 -9.08
CA LEU A 56 -7.33 -3.38 -8.38
C LEU A 56 -7.63 -3.29 -6.88
N VAL A 57 -7.90 -4.43 -6.25
CA VAL A 57 -7.96 -4.55 -4.80
C VAL A 57 -6.72 -5.31 -4.35
N HIS A 58 -5.99 -4.80 -3.37
CA HIS A 58 -4.78 -5.45 -2.85
C HIS A 58 -4.58 -5.19 -1.36
N GLN A 59 -3.58 -5.85 -0.75
CA GLN A 59 -3.32 -5.79 0.69
C GLN A 59 -4.54 -6.18 1.52
N LEU A 60 -5.32 -7.14 1.03
CA LEU A 60 -6.41 -7.74 1.79
C LEU A 60 -5.77 -8.55 2.90
N THR A 61 -5.68 -8.00 4.10
CA THR A 61 -4.90 -8.61 5.20
C THR A 61 -5.42 -9.99 5.60
N ASN A 62 -6.70 -10.27 5.34
CA ASN A 62 -7.31 -11.59 5.53
C ASN A 62 -6.92 -12.63 4.45
N GLU A 63 -6.35 -12.19 3.32
CA GLU A 63 -5.88 -13.04 2.21
C GLU A 63 -4.35 -13.13 2.14
N GLU A 64 -3.64 -12.52 3.08
CA GLU A 64 -2.17 -12.50 3.14
C GLU A 64 -1.64 -13.24 4.38
N LYS A 65 -0.34 -13.57 4.35
CA LYS A 65 0.33 -14.08 5.55
C LYS A 65 0.47 -12.95 6.57
N PRO A 66 0.39 -13.24 7.88
CA PRO A 66 0.61 -12.24 8.91
C PRO A 66 1.94 -11.50 8.75
N THR A 67 1.92 -10.19 8.97
CA THR A 67 3.10 -9.33 8.93
C THR A 67 4.11 -9.75 9.99
N GLN A 68 5.39 -9.83 9.62
CA GLN A 68 6.49 -10.12 10.54
C GLN A 68 7.23 -8.84 10.91
N TYR A 69 7.22 -8.51 12.20
CA TYR A 69 7.91 -7.34 12.75
C TYR A 69 9.29 -7.73 13.32
N GLY A 70 10.23 -6.77 13.36
CA GLY A 70 11.53 -6.96 14.00
C GLY A 70 12.52 -7.86 13.24
N VAL A 71 12.23 -8.22 11.98
CA VAL A 71 13.16 -9.01 11.15
C VAL A 71 14.40 -8.18 10.82
N LYS A 72 15.59 -8.73 11.12
CA LYS A 72 16.87 -8.10 10.79
C LYS A 72 17.31 -8.53 9.39
N TYR A 73 17.63 -7.55 8.54
CA TYR A 73 18.14 -7.78 7.19
C TYR A 73 19.50 -7.13 7.01
N GLU A 74 20.41 -7.84 6.35
CA GLU A 74 21.67 -7.28 5.88
C GLU A 74 21.44 -6.44 4.61
N LEU A 75 22.18 -5.35 4.45
CA LEU A 75 22.05 -4.46 3.28
C LEU A 75 22.26 -5.21 1.96
N SER A 76 23.16 -6.21 1.97
CA SER A 76 23.44 -7.07 0.81
C SER A 76 22.22 -7.84 0.30
N ARG A 77 21.19 -8.05 1.14
CA ARG A 77 19.92 -8.67 0.74
C ARG A 77 19.18 -7.86 -0.32
N PHE A 78 19.35 -6.54 -0.32
CA PHE A 78 18.71 -5.61 -1.26
C PHE A 78 19.56 -5.35 -2.52
N SER A 79 20.58 -6.16 -2.77
CA SER A 79 21.38 -6.07 -4.00
C SER A 79 20.69 -6.76 -5.19
N PRO A 80 20.95 -6.32 -6.44
CA PRO A 80 20.45 -6.98 -7.64
C PRO A 80 20.80 -8.48 -7.71
N ASP A 81 22.01 -8.85 -7.29
CA ASP A 81 22.45 -10.26 -7.30
C ASP A 81 21.70 -11.11 -6.27
N SER A 82 21.37 -10.53 -5.12
CA SER A 82 20.52 -11.21 -4.12
C SER A 82 19.13 -11.50 -4.69
N LEU A 83 18.51 -10.54 -5.39
CA LEU A 83 17.21 -10.73 -6.02
C LEU A 83 17.22 -11.88 -7.04
N ARG A 84 18.29 -11.97 -7.86
CA ARG A 84 18.47 -13.09 -8.82
C ARG A 84 18.54 -14.45 -8.14
N ARG A 85 19.21 -14.54 -6.98
CA ARG A 85 19.31 -15.80 -6.23
C ARG A 85 17.99 -16.22 -5.58
N VAL A 86 17.18 -15.27 -5.12
CA VAL A 86 15.90 -15.56 -4.43
C VAL A 86 14.78 -15.88 -5.43
N SER A 87 14.92 -15.45 -6.69
CA SER A 87 13.94 -15.72 -7.75
C SER A 87 14.10 -17.10 -8.41
N ASN A 88 15.24 -17.77 -8.25
CA ASN A 88 15.52 -19.13 -8.76
C ASN A 88 15.25 -20.17 -7.67
#